data_AF-A0AA38VJ94-F1
#
_entry.id   AF-A0AA38VJ94-F1
#
_cell.length_a   1.000
_cell.length_b   1.000
_cell.length_c   1.000
_cell.angle_alpha   90.00
_cell.angle_beta   90.00
_cell.angle_gamma   90.00
#
_symmetry.space_group_name_H-M   'P 1'
#
loop_
_entity.id
_entity.type
_entity.pdbx_description
1 polymer ?
#
loop_
_entity_poly.entity_id
_entity_poly.type
_entity_poly.pdbx_seq_one_letter_code
_entity_poly.pdbx_strand_id
1 'polypeptide(L)'
;MPPPIPRPSLRGVTSRASTRSTACVALRSSFSTTTSTSQAPQSTTRIPPESPKYISVPEPPQATLIRRPPIRGHLPVPREIFPRKGGDRKVSPDYVARATPLSLAEQSGAPPKTELEAWRRKMAHSRRTALSAGLEGLYDRKSTSDALRARKAKAKGEAHRRAAAAPERDDDVLTRSSVLASVSAQLSVDRDPARFDVARTSRKRTARLQAARSQARKGALAELYIAAKDFIVDEAELARRVDELFDENYFATKGVSDALSIWDTDGPPIKTSAMVDQQAYGRDSPLNMGYEMYTPDSTRTARKQKILAEELTGGKL
;
A
#
# COMPACT_ATOMS: atom_id res chain seq x y z
N MET A 1 5.55 6.16 -16.03
CA MET A 1 5.40 5.86 -14.60
C MET A 1 6.68 6.26 -13.89
N PRO A 2 6.66 7.22 -12.95
CA PRO A 2 7.88 7.61 -12.25
C PRO A 2 8.20 6.63 -11.10
N PRO A 3 9.49 6.40 -10.78
CA PRO A 3 9.89 5.48 -9.71
C PRO A 3 9.61 6.06 -8.32
N PRO A 4 9.32 5.22 -7.31
CA PRO A 4 9.04 5.68 -5.95
C PRO A 4 10.32 6.15 -5.24
N ILE A 5 10.24 7.34 -4.65
CA ILE A 5 11.31 7.95 -3.84
C ILE A 5 11.43 7.18 -2.50
N PRO A 6 12.64 6.79 -2.06
CA PRO A 6 12.82 6.05 -0.81
C PRO A 6 12.54 6.94 0.41
N ARG A 7 11.65 6.47 1.29
CA ARG A 7 11.36 7.10 2.58
C ARG A 7 12.43 6.69 3.61
N PRO A 8 13.05 7.63 4.35
CA PRO A 8 13.98 7.27 5.42
C PRO A 8 13.24 6.62 6.58
N SER A 9 13.73 5.46 7.02
CA SER A 9 13.23 4.75 8.19
C SER A 9 13.51 5.56 9.47
N LEU A 10 12.46 6.04 10.13
CA LEU A 10 12.53 6.58 11.49
C LEU A 10 12.74 5.42 12.48
N ARG A 11 13.99 4.95 12.61
CA ARG A 11 14.38 4.09 13.73
C ARG A 11 14.56 4.93 14.98
N GLY A 12 13.95 4.44 16.07
CA GLY A 12 13.65 5.19 17.28
C GLY A 12 14.86 5.80 17.97
N VAL A 13 14.73 7.09 18.28
CA VAL A 13 15.56 7.77 19.26
C VAL A 13 15.12 7.27 20.64
N THR A 14 15.83 6.30 21.20
CA THR A 14 15.73 5.98 22.63
C THR A 14 16.32 7.16 23.40
N SER A 15 15.46 8.06 23.90
CA SER A 15 15.86 9.15 24.77
C SER A 15 16.35 8.59 26.11
N ARG A 16 17.67 8.52 26.32
CA ARG A 16 18.24 8.35 27.66
C ARG A 16 17.95 9.61 28.47
N ALA A 17 17.24 9.43 29.57
CA ALA A 17 17.12 10.41 30.62
C ALA A 17 18.51 10.65 31.21
N SER A 18 19.10 11.81 30.91
CA SER A 18 20.16 12.38 31.73
C SER A 18 19.50 12.94 32.98
N THR A 19 19.79 12.34 34.14
CA THR A 19 19.49 12.92 35.45
C THR A 19 20.36 14.16 35.62
N ARG A 20 19.92 15.29 35.06
CA ARG A 20 20.33 16.59 35.55
C ARG A 20 19.49 16.87 36.79
N SER A 21 20.18 16.87 37.92
CA SER A 21 19.71 17.45 39.17
C SER A 21 19.15 18.84 38.86
N THR A 22 17.82 18.97 38.91
CA THR A 22 17.18 20.27 38.90
C THR A 22 17.32 20.85 40.30
N ALA A 23 18.49 21.44 40.57
CA ALA A 23 18.55 22.49 41.56
C ALA A 23 17.65 23.61 41.06
N CYS A 24 16.52 23.80 41.73
CA CYS A 24 15.70 24.99 41.65
C CYS A 24 16.57 26.17 42.10
N VAL A 25 17.24 26.81 41.14
CA VAL A 25 17.88 28.11 41.35
C VAL A 25 16.74 29.12 41.39
N ALA A 26 16.21 29.33 42.58
CA ALA A 26 15.47 30.54 42.89
C ALA A 26 16.44 31.71 42.68
N LEU A 27 16.21 32.47 41.61
CA LEU A 27 16.91 33.73 41.36
C LEU A 27 16.47 34.73 42.45
N ARG A 28 17.29 34.83 43.50
CA ARG A 28 17.38 36.03 44.34
C ARG A 28 18.82 36.51 44.26
N SER A 29 19.15 37.23 43.20
CA SER A 29 20.38 38.00 43.12
C SER A 29 20.17 39.31 43.86
N SER A 30 20.41 39.31 45.18
CA SER A 30 20.69 40.55 45.87
C SER A 30 22.16 40.89 45.60
N PHE A 31 22.41 41.93 44.80
CA PHE A 31 23.71 42.58 44.74
C PHE A 31 24.02 43.15 46.12
N SER A 32 25.02 42.61 46.80
CA SER A 32 25.53 43.19 48.04
C SER A 32 27.04 43.35 47.93
N THR A 33 27.45 44.56 47.54
CA THR A 33 28.81 45.07 47.66
C THR A 33 29.01 45.58 49.08
N THR A 34 29.46 44.71 50.00
CA THR A 34 30.00 45.17 51.29
C THR A 34 31.22 44.36 51.68
N THR A 35 32.35 45.05 51.68
CA THR A 35 33.57 44.71 52.40
C THR A 35 33.28 44.71 53.91
N SER A 36 33.40 43.57 54.57
CA SER A 36 33.30 43.50 56.03
C SER A 36 34.24 42.43 56.57
N THR A 37 35.38 42.92 57.05
CA THR A 37 36.33 42.25 57.92
C THR A 37 35.63 41.85 59.21
N SER A 38 35.40 40.56 59.46
CA SER A 38 35.32 40.00 60.81
C SER A 38 35.31 38.47 60.76
N GLN A 39 35.94 37.91 61.78
CA GLN A 39 36.50 36.57 61.85
C GLN A 39 35.43 35.47 62.00
N ALA A 40 35.55 34.40 61.21
CA ALA A 40 35.01 33.08 61.52
C ALA A 40 36.00 32.00 61.00
N PRO A 41 36.30 30.94 61.77
CA PRO A 41 37.36 30.01 61.44
C PRO A 41 36.91 28.93 60.44
N GLN A 42 37.68 28.76 59.36
CA GLN A 42 37.99 27.54 58.58
C GLN A 42 36.81 26.67 58.06
N SER A 43 36.70 26.27 56.80
CA SER A 43 37.56 26.34 55.62
C SER A 43 36.70 26.00 54.37
N THR A 44 35.95 26.97 53.86
CA THR A 44 35.51 26.92 52.46
C THR A 44 36.38 27.92 51.71
N THR A 45 37.37 27.43 50.98
CA THR A 45 38.29 28.26 50.20
C THR A 45 37.50 29.25 49.37
N ARG A 46 37.59 30.55 49.69
CA ARG A 46 36.95 31.61 48.92
C ARG A 46 37.49 31.51 47.49
N ILE A 47 36.59 31.48 46.51
CA ILE A 47 36.98 31.40 45.10
C ILE A 47 37.93 32.57 44.81
N PRO A 48 39.18 32.32 44.40
CA PRO A 48 40.15 33.38 44.17
C PRO A 48 39.74 34.20 42.94
N PRO A 49 40.17 35.47 42.84
CA PRO A 49 39.88 36.33 41.69
C PRO A 49 40.38 35.77 40.36
N GLU A 50 41.39 34.90 40.39
CA GLU A 50 41.95 34.21 39.22
C GLU A 50 41.01 33.12 38.67
N SER A 51 40.06 32.64 39.46
CA SER A 51 39.12 31.63 39.00
C SER A 51 38.11 32.24 38.03
N PRO A 52 37.81 31.61 36.87
CA PRO A 52 36.76 32.07 35.96
C PRO A 52 35.36 32.04 36.60
N LYS A 53 35.23 31.40 37.76
CA LYS A 53 34.00 31.37 38.56
C LYS A 53 33.95 32.47 39.62
N TYR A 54 34.93 33.37 39.69
CA TYR A 54 34.95 34.48 40.63
C TYR A 54 33.74 35.40 40.44
N ILE A 55 33.38 35.65 39.17
CA ILE A 55 32.13 36.30 38.78
C ILE A 55 31.44 35.40 37.75
N SER A 56 30.26 34.88 38.09
CA SER A 56 29.48 34.03 37.19
C SER A 56 28.64 34.89 36.25
N VAL A 57 29.11 35.11 35.03
CA VAL A 57 28.33 35.74 33.96
C VAL A 57 27.55 34.65 33.21
N PRO A 58 26.21 34.66 33.23
CA PRO A 58 25.42 33.65 32.52
C PRO A 58 25.49 33.88 31.00
N GLU A 59 25.69 32.81 30.25
CA GLU A 59 25.60 32.86 28.79
C GLU A 59 24.14 32.95 28.31
N PRO A 60 23.87 33.67 27.20
CA PRO A 60 22.55 33.66 26.59
C PRO A 60 22.20 32.27 26.02
N PRO A 61 20.91 31.93 25.90
CA PRO A 61 20.50 30.64 25.34
C PRO A 61 21.02 30.47 23.90
N GLN A 62 21.53 29.27 23.57
CA GLN A 62 22.04 28.92 22.24
C GLN A 62 23.26 29.74 21.74
N ALA A 63 24.05 30.34 22.65
CA ALA A 63 25.25 31.12 22.29
C ALA A 63 26.36 30.31 21.60
N THR A 64 26.58 29.07 22.05
CA THR A 64 27.71 28.23 21.60
C THR A 64 27.22 26.88 21.07
N LEU A 65 27.78 26.44 19.93
CA LEU A 65 27.50 25.14 19.33
C LEU A 65 28.67 24.17 19.52
N ILE A 66 28.90 23.72 20.75
CA ILE A 66 29.96 22.74 21.04
C ILE A 66 29.48 21.32 20.70
N ARG A 67 30.08 20.69 19.68
CA ARG A 67 29.80 19.30 19.28
C ARG A 67 30.66 18.33 20.09
N ARG A 68 30.03 17.54 20.98
CA ARG A 68 30.74 16.53 21.77
C ARG A 68 31.06 15.30 20.91
N PRO A 69 32.28 14.73 20.99
CA PRO A 69 32.62 13.51 20.26
C PRO A 69 31.79 12.31 20.79
N PRO A 70 31.53 11.28 19.96
CA PRO A 70 30.81 10.09 20.39
C PRO A 70 31.63 9.30 21.43
N ILE A 71 31.03 9.00 22.58
CA ILE A 71 31.65 8.19 23.63
C ILE A 71 31.41 6.70 23.30
N ARG A 72 32.47 5.89 23.27
CA ARG A 72 32.41 4.45 22.98
C ARG A 72 32.03 3.63 24.23
N GLY A 73 31.48 2.44 24.02
CA GLY A 73 31.11 1.49 25.08
C GLY A 73 29.71 1.72 25.68
N HIS A 74 29.31 0.84 26.60
CA HIS A 74 28.04 0.94 27.33
C HIS A 74 28.22 0.49 28.79
N LEU A 75 27.39 1.04 29.68
CA LEU A 75 27.31 0.59 31.07
C LEU A 75 26.19 -0.45 31.22
N PRO A 76 26.31 -1.43 32.12
CA PRO A 76 25.25 -2.38 32.37
C PRO A 76 23.99 -1.66 32.87
N VAL A 77 22.84 -2.03 32.30
CA VAL A 77 21.55 -1.44 32.67
C VAL A 77 21.08 -2.05 34.00
N PRO A 78 20.84 -1.24 35.05
CA PRO A 78 20.32 -1.76 36.32
C PRO A 78 18.97 -2.46 36.15
N ARG A 79 18.78 -3.57 36.86
CA ARG A 79 17.53 -4.35 36.81
C ARG A 79 16.39 -3.57 37.47
N GLU A 80 15.18 -3.71 36.92
CA GLU A 80 13.96 -3.16 37.51
C GLU A 80 13.52 -3.95 38.76
N ILE A 81 13.38 -3.26 39.89
CA ILE A 81 13.03 -3.87 41.18
C ILE A 81 11.51 -3.84 41.43
N PHE A 82 10.85 -2.81 40.91
CA PHE A 82 9.41 -2.57 41.06
C PHE A 82 8.73 -2.71 39.70
N PRO A 83 7.95 -3.76 39.43
CA PRO A 83 7.25 -3.90 38.16
C PRO A 83 6.13 -2.86 38.04
N ARG A 84 5.72 -2.52 36.82
CA ARG A 84 4.64 -1.53 36.57
C ARG A 84 3.31 -1.89 37.23
N LYS A 85 2.93 -3.17 37.25
CA LYS A 85 1.67 -3.65 37.85
C LYS A 85 1.75 -3.93 39.35
N GLY A 86 2.95 -3.91 39.95
CA GLY A 86 3.16 -4.35 41.33
C GLY A 86 3.05 -3.27 42.40
N GLY A 87 2.80 -2.01 42.00
CA GLY A 87 2.59 -0.89 42.91
C GLY A 87 3.69 -0.71 43.95
N ASP A 88 3.25 -0.32 45.14
CA ASP A 88 4.01 -0.03 46.37
C ASP A 88 4.13 -1.23 47.33
N ARG A 89 3.71 -2.44 46.90
CA ARG A 89 3.67 -3.65 47.76
C ARG A 89 4.98 -3.91 48.51
N LYS A 90 6.12 -3.66 47.88
CA LYS A 90 7.45 -3.89 48.46
C LYS A 90 7.89 -2.78 49.43
N VAL A 91 7.26 -1.62 49.37
CA VAL A 91 7.58 -0.44 50.19
C VAL A 91 6.73 -0.44 51.47
N SER A 92 5.60 -1.14 51.46
CA SER A 92 4.76 -1.32 52.65
C SER A 92 5.58 -1.82 53.86
N PRO A 93 5.38 -1.24 55.06
CA PRO A 93 6.09 -1.66 56.27
C PRO A 93 5.85 -3.15 56.57
N ASP A 94 4.67 -3.68 56.25
CA ASP A 94 4.32 -5.09 56.42
C ASP A 94 5.17 -6.02 55.56
N TYR A 95 5.61 -5.55 54.38
CA TYR A 95 6.53 -6.31 53.54
C TYR A 95 7.92 -6.38 54.19
N VAL A 96 8.42 -5.26 54.71
CA VAL A 96 9.74 -5.20 55.36
C VAL A 96 9.75 -6.07 56.62
N ALA A 97 8.71 -5.96 57.45
CA ALA A 97 8.56 -6.76 58.67
C ALA A 97 8.51 -8.27 58.36
N ARG A 98 7.78 -8.68 57.32
CA ARG A 98 7.70 -10.09 56.89
C ARG A 98 8.97 -10.59 56.21
N ALA A 99 9.62 -9.76 55.40
CA ALA A 99 10.84 -10.13 54.69
C ALA A 99 12.05 -10.23 55.63
N THR A 100 12.02 -9.48 56.74
CA THR A 100 13.11 -9.42 57.70
C THR A 100 12.62 -9.47 59.15
N PRO A 101 12.06 -10.61 59.59
CA PRO A 101 11.52 -10.73 60.95
C PRO A 101 12.63 -10.63 62.01
N LEU A 102 12.24 -10.15 63.20
CA LEU A 102 13.08 -10.19 64.39
C LEU A 102 13.17 -11.63 64.91
N SER A 103 14.27 -11.99 65.57
CA SER A 103 14.35 -13.29 66.25
C SER A 103 13.40 -13.33 67.45
N LEU A 104 12.89 -14.51 67.84
CA LEU A 104 11.96 -14.63 68.98
C LEU A 104 12.54 -14.06 70.27
N ALA A 105 13.84 -14.24 70.51
CA ALA A 105 14.54 -13.69 71.68
C ALA A 105 14.70 -12.16 71.63
N GLU A 106 14.86 -11.58 70.43
CA GLU A 106 14.90 -10.12 70.24
C GLU A 106 13.48 -9.53 70.37
N GLN A 107 12.45 -10.24 69.93
CA GLN A 107 11.05 -9.86 70.10
C GLN A 107 10.61 -9.89 71.57
N SER A 108 11.07 -10.87 72.34
CA SER A 108 10.80 -10.96 73.79
C SER A 108 11.67 -10.04 74.64
N GLY A 109 12.58 -9.26 74.04
CA GLY A 109 13.46 -8.32 74.73
C GLY A 109 14.61 -8.97 75.51
N ALA A 110 14.88 -10.26 75.31
CA ALA A 110 15.96 -10.95 76.02
C ALA A 110 17.34 -10.47 75.53
N PRO A 111 18.32 -10.22 76.43
CA PRO A 111 19.67 -9.82 76.03
C PRO A 111 20.39 -10.93 75.23
N PRO A 112 21.40 -10.60 74.40
CA PRO A 112 22.18 -11.60 73.70
C PRO A 112 22.98 -12.45 74.69
N LYS A 113 22.98 -13.78 74.49
CA LYS A 113 23.67 -14.74 75.37
C LYS A 113 25.18 -14.80 75.10
N THR A 114 25.61 -14.41 73.90
CA THR A 114 27.01 -14.48 73.46
C THR A 114 27.37 -13.24 72.65
N GLU A 115 28.64 -12.83 72.65
CA GLU A 115 29.13 -11.71 71.82
C GLU A 115 28.84 -11.91 70.33
N LEU A 116 28.97 -13.16 69.85
CA LEU A 116 28.64 -13.54 68.48
C LEU A 116 27.15 -13.27 68.17
N GLU A 117 26.26 -13.58 69.12
CA GLU A 117 24.83 -13.27 68.99
C GLU A 117 24.60 -11.76 68.95
N ALA A 118 25.28 -10.99 69.81
CA ALA A 118 25.19 -9.54 69.80
C ALA A 118 25.63 -8.94 68.44
N TRP A 119 26.72 -9.44 67.86
CA TRP A 119 27.16 -9.04 66.53
C TRP A 119 26.16 -9.42 65.44
N ARG A 120 25.59 -10.63 65.47
CA ARG A 120 24.54 -11.06 64.53
C ARG A 120 23.30 -10.17 64.62
N ARG A 121 22.87 -9.79 65.83
CA ARG A 121 21.75 -8.86 66.03
C ARG A 121 22.05 -7.48 65.45
N LYS A 122 23.25 -6.93 65.68
CA LYS A 122 23.70 -5.65 65.08
C LYS A 122 23.70 -5.72 63.54
N MET A 123 24.23 -6.79 62.95
CA MET A 123 24.26 -6.97 61.50
C MET A 123 22.85 -7.15 60.91
N ALA A 124 21.96 -7.86 61.61
CA ALA A 124 20.56 -8.00 61.20
C ALA A 124 19.85 -6.64 61.22
N HIS A 125 20.05 -5.84 62.27
CA HIS A 125 19.51 -4.49 62.36
C HIS A 125 20.01 -3.59 61.22
N SER A 126 21.32 -3.62 60.92
CA SER A 126 21.90 -2.87 59.79
C SER A 126 21.31 -3.30 58.43
N ARG A 127 21.08 -4.60 58.19
CA ARG A 127 20.45 -5.08 56.95
C ARG A 127 18.98 -4.68 56.86
N ARG A 128 18.23 -4.70 57.97
CA ARG A 128 16.82 -4.27 58.03
C ARG A 128 16.67 -2.80 57.69
N THR A 129 17.46 -1.96 58.36
CA THR A 129 17.49 -0.51 58.12
C THR A 129 17.90 -0.19 56.68
N ALA A 130 18.96 -0.83 56.16
CA ALA A 130 19.38 -0.65 54.76
C ALA A 130 18.33 -1.13 53.74
N LEU A 131 17.62 -2.23 54.02
CA LEU A 131 16.55 -2.72 53.14
C LEU A 131 15.37 -1.76 53.10
N SER A 132 14.90 -1.29 54.26
CA SER A 132 13.79 -0.34 54.37
C SER A 132 14.09 0.96 53.62
N ALA A 133 15.17 1.66 53.99
CA ALA A 133 15.61 2.89 53.36
C ALA A 133 15.94 2.72 51.86
N GLY A 134 16.49 1.55 51.48
CA GLY A 134 16.78 1.22 50.10
C GLY A 134 15.51 1.06 49.25
N LEU A 135 14.49 0.38 49.76
CA LEU A 135 13.22 0.18 49.03
C LEU A 135 12.44 1.49 48.91
N GLU A 136 12.35 2.27 49.98
CA GLU A 136 11.73 3.60 49.99
C GLU A 136 12.43 4.54 48.99
N GLY A 137 13.74 4.72 49.13
CA GLY A 137 14.49 5.64 48.27
C GLY A 137 14.51 5.23 46.79
N LEU A 138 14.50 3.94 46.47
CA LEU A 138 14.40 3.48 45.07
C LEU A 138 12.99 3.65 44.51
N TYR A 139 11.95 3.49 45.33
CA TYR A 139 10.58 3.72 44.91
C TYR A 139 10.33 5.20 44.64
N ASP A 140 10.81 6.08 45.50
CA ASP A 140 10.71 7.53 45.30
C ASP A 140 11.41 7.99 44.02
N ARG A 141 12.59 7.43 43.72
CA ARG A 141 13.28 7.69 42.43
C ARG A 141 12.46 7.21 41.24
N LYS A 142 11.78 6.08 41.36
CA LYS A 142 10.90 5.57 40.30
C LYS A 142 9.68 6.46 40.12
N SER A 143 8.94 6.76 41.20
CA SER A 143 7.71 7.54 41.17
C SER A 143 7.95 8.94 40.60
N THR A 144 9.01 9.61 41.02
CA THR A 144 9.42 10.92 40.50
C THR A 144 9.79 10.87 39.02
N SER A 145 10.57 9.87 38.59
CA SER A 145 10.95 9.67 37.19
C SER A 145 9.74 9.38 36.29
N ASP A 146 8.83 8.52 36.75
CA ASP A 146 7.61 8.16 36.03
C ASP A 146 6.65 9.35 35.93
N ALA A 147 6.48 10.12 37.02
CA ALA A 147 5.68 11.35 37.01
C ALA A 147 6.25 12.40 36.03
N LEU A 148 7.57 12.61 36.03
CA LEU A 148 8.23 13.52 35.09
C LEU A 148 8.06 13.06 33.63
N ARG A 149 8.15 11.75 33.37
CA ARG A 149 7.95 11.18 32.03
C ARG A 149 6.50 11.35 31.58
N ALA A 150 5.53 11.05 32.45
CA ALA A 150 4.10 11.19 32.17
C ALA A 150 3.74 12.66 31.89
N ARG A 151 4.25 13.60 32.70
CA ARG A 151 4.05 15.04 32.49
C ARG A 151 4.58 15.51 31.13
N LYS A 152 5.80 15.12 30.77
CA LYS A 152 6.40 15.46 29.46
C LYS A 152 5.61 14.85 28.30
N ALA A 153 5.22 13.58 28.42
CA ALA A 153 4.45 12.89 27.40
C ALA A 153 3.08 13.55 27.19
N LYS A 154 2.38 13.90 28.28
CA LYS A 154 1.10 14.60 28.24
C LYS A 154 1.23 15.97 27.57
N ALA A 155 2.18 16.80 28.02
CA ALA A 155 2.40 18.13 27.45
C ALA A 155 2.74 18.07 25.95
N LYS A 156 3.60 17.13 25.54
CA LYS A 156 3.94 16.91 24.13
C LYS A 156 2.74 16.43 23.32
N GLY A 157 1.96 15.49 23.86
CA GLY A 157 0.74 14.99 23.22
C GLY A 157 -0.32 16.08 23.05
N GLU A 158 -0.49 16.95 24.05
CA GLU A 158 -1.37 18.12 23.96
C GLU A 158 -0.89 19.14 22.93
N ALA A 159 0.40 19.44 22.89
CA ALA A 159 0.97 20.33 21.89
C ALA A 159 0.76 19.81 20.46
N HIS A 160 1.00 18.51 20.23
CA HIS A 160 0.77 17.89 18.92
C HIS A 160 -0.70 17.86 18.54
N ARG A 161 -1.61 17.52 19.46
CA ARG A 161 -3.05 17.57 19.20
C ARG A 161 -3.52 18.97 18.86
N ARG A 162 -3.04 19.98 19.61
CA ARG A 162 -3.36 21.38 19.35
C ARG A 162 -2.86 21.84 17.98
N ALA A 163 -1.64 21.48 17.60
CA ALA A 163 -1.08 21.82 16.29
C ALA A 163 -1.81 21.11 15.14
N ALA A 164 -2.21 19.85 15.33
CA ALA A 164 -2.93 19.09 14.31
C ALA A 164 -4.38 19.59 14.10
N ALA A 165 -5.01 20.09 15.16
CA ALA A 165 -6.35 20.65 15.11
C ALA A 165 -6.36 22.17 14.90
N ALA A 166 -5.20 22.81 14.78
CA ALA A 166 -5.12 24.24 14.54
C ALA A 166 -5.70 24.55 13.15
N PRO A 167 -6.49 25.63 13.01
CA PRO A 167 -6.95 26.06 11.70
C PRO A 167 -5.75 26.46 10.82
N GLU A 168 -5.96 26.40 9.52
CA GLU A 168 -5.03 26.98 8.54
C GLU A 168 -4.87 28.48 8.79
N ARG A 169 -3.75 29.04 8.34
CA ARG A 169 -3.47 30.47 8.48
C ARG A 169 -4.32 31.27 7.50
N ASP A 170 -4.81 32.43 7.91
CA ASP A 170 -5.74 33.23 7.08
C ASP A 170 -5.14 33.64 5.73
N ASP A 171 -3.85 33.98 5.68
CA ASP A 171 -3.10 34.27 4.45
C ASP A 171 -3.06 33.07 3.50
N ASP A 172 -2.90 31.85 4.01
CA ASP A 172 -2.94 30.64 3.18
C ASP A 172 -4.35 30.40 2.62
N VAL A 173 -5.38 30.65 3.44
CA VAL A 173 -6.78 30.49 3.05
C VAL A 173 -7.18 31.49 1.94
N LEU A 174 -6.69 32.73 2.01
CA LEU A 174 -7.02 33.79 1.05
C LEU A 174 -6.20 33.73 -0.23
N THR A 175 -4.97 33.20 -0.18
CA THR A 175 -4.07 33.15 -1.34
C THR A 175 -4.11 31.84 -2.13
N ARG A 176 -4.63 30.75 -1.54
CA ARG A 176 -4.76 29.47 -2.24
C ARG A 176 -5.74 29.55 -3.41
N SER A 177 -5.44 28.81 -4.47
CA SER A 177 -6.36 28.62 -5.60
C SER A 177 -7.66 27.93 -5.16
N SER A 178 -8.78 28.28 -5.81
CA SER A 178 -10.08 27.69 -5.51
C SER A 178 -10.25 26.29 -6.10
N VAL A 179 -10.71 25.33 -5.30
CA VAL A 179 -11.20 24.02 -5.76
C VAL A 179 -12.70 23.97 -5.54
N LEU A 180 -13.46 23.56 -6.56
CA LEU A 180 -14.91 23.41 -6.45
C LEU A 180 -15.26 22.39 -5.38
N ALA A 181 -16.20 22.75 -4.49
CA ALA A 181 -16.65 21.87 -3.41
C ALA A 181 -17.21 20.53 -3.91
N SER A 182 -17.83 20.53 -5.10
CA SER A 182 -18.30 19.29 -5.74
C SER A 182 -17.16 18.31 -6.03
N VAL A 183 -15.95 18.79 -6.34
CA VAL A 183 -14.80 17.95 -6.65
C VAL A 183 -14.11 17.49 -5.36
N SER A 184 -14.00 18.35 -4.35
CA SER A 184 -13.31 18.02 -3.10
C SER A 184 -14.16 17.23 -2.10
N ALA A 185 -15.47 17.47 -2.04
CA ALA A 185 -16.37 16.83 -1.08
C ALA A 185 -16.94 15.49 -1.59
N GLN A 186 -16.91 15.24 -2.89
CA GLN A 186 -17.45 14.01 -3.48
C GLN A 186 -16.44 12.86 -3.38
N LEU A 187 -16.16 12.42 -2.14
CA LEU A 187 -15.31 11.25 -1.87
C LEU A 187 -16.10 9.94 -1.98
N SER A 188 -17.39 9.96 -1.66
CA SER A 188 -18.28 8.81 -1.76
C SER A 188 -19.07 8.85 -3.07
N VAL A 189 -19.09 7.72 -3.76
CA VAL A 189 -19.94 7.51 -4.94
C VAL A 189 -21.14 6.69 -4.50
N ASP A 190 -22.31 7.33 -4.46
CA ASP A 190 -23.56 6.64 -4.17
C ASP A 190 -23.99 5.74 -5.33
N ARG A 191 -24.71 4.67 -5.00
CA ARG A 191 -25.24 3.77 -6.03
C ARG A 191 -26.36 4.45 -6.77
N ASP A 192 -26.34 4.35 -8.10
CA ASP A 192 -27.43 4.83 -8.95
C ASP A 192 -28.78 4.23 -8.49
N PRO A 193 -29.79 5.06 -8.19
CA PRO A 193 -31.12 4.59 -7.82
C PRO A 193 -31.78 3.77 -8.94
N ALA A 194 -31.51 4.08 -10.21
CA ALA A 194 -32.11 3.42 -11.36
C ALA A 194 -31.36 2.15 -11.82
N ARG A 195 -30.36 1.69 -11.05
CA ARG A 195 -29.47 0.58 -11.44
C ARG A 195 -30.20 -0.70 -11.87
N PHE A 196 -31.32 -1.01 -11.23
CA PHE A 196 -32.06 -2.24 -11.50
C PHE A 196 -32.84 -2.15 -12.83
N ASP A 197 -33.37 -0.98 -13.14
CA ASP A 197 -34.06 -0.74 -14.41
C ASP A 197 -33.07 -0.77 -15.57
N VAL A 198 -31.91 -0.11 -15.41
CA VAL A 198 -30.82 -0.14 -16.40
C VAL A 198 -30.30 -1.56 -16.61
N ALA A 199 -30.14 -2.35 -15.55
CA ALA A 199 -29.73 -3.75 -15.68
C ALA A 199 -30.74 -4.59 -16.46
N ARG A 200 -32.04 -4.35 -16.26
CA ARG A 200 -33.12 -5.05 -16.97
C ARG A 200 -33.15 -4.69 -18.46
N THR A 201 -32.99 -3.42 -18.81
CA THR A 201 -32.94 -2.99 -20.22
C THR A 201 -31.68 -3.52 -20.91
N SER A 202 -30.53 -3.48 -20.23
CA SER A 202 -29.28 -4.07 -20.72
C SER A 202 -29.40 -5.57 -20.98
N ARG A 203 -30.02 -6.33 -20.06
CA ARG A 203 -30.26 -7.77 -20.25
C ARG A 203 -31.08 -8.07 -21.51
N LYS A 204 -32.16 -7.31 -21.76
CA LYS A 204 -32.98 -7.46 -22.97
C LYS A 204 -32.17 -7.19 -24.24
N ARG A 205 -31.35 -6.13 -24.25
CA ARG A 205 -30.47 -5.79 -25.38
C ARG A 205 -29.47 -6.90 -25.66
N THR A 206 -28.81 -7.41 -24.62
CA THR A 206 -27.84 -8.51 -24.75
C THR A 206 -28.50 -9.79 -25.27
N ALA A 207 -29.69 -10.14 -24.77
CA ALA A 207 -30.44 -11.30 -25.26
C ALA A 207 -30.80 -11.16 -26.75
N ARG A 208 -31.20 -9.98 -27.21
CA ARG A 208 -31.47 -9.73 -28.65
C ARG A 208 -30.21 -9.92 -29.51
N LEU A 209 -29.07 -9.42 -29.06
CA LEU A 209 -27.80 -9.60 -29.79
C LEU A 209 -27.36 -11.07 -29.83
N GLN A 210 -27.54 -11.80 -28.74
CA GLN A 210 -27.27 -13.24 -28.71
C GLN A 210 -28.21 -14.02 -29.64
N ALA A 211 -29.50 -13.67 -29.68
CA ALA A 211 -30.46 -14.27 -30.59
C ALA A 211 -30.06 -14.02 -32.06
N ALA A 212 -29.70 -12.79 -32.41
CA ALA A 212 -29.23 -12.44 -33.76
C ALA A 212 -27.96 -13.23 -34.16
N ARG A 213 -26.97 -13.33 -33.25
CA ARG A 213 -25.78 -14.18 -33.47
C ARG A 213 -26.14 -15.65 -33.64
N SER A 214 -27.10 -16.14 -32.88
CA SER A 214 -27.56 -17.51 -33.01
C SER A 214 -28.28 -17.75 -34.34
N GLN A 215 -29.05 -16.78 -34.84
CA GLN A 215 -29.68 -16.85 -36.16
C GLN A 215 -28.63 -16.84 -37.27
N ALA A 216 -27.63 -15.95 -37.20
CA ALA A 216 -26.52 -15.94 -38.16
C ALA A 216 -25.77 -17.28 -38.20
N ARG A 217 -25.49 -17.88 -37.03
CA ARG A 217 -24.88 -19.23 -36.97
C ARG A 217 -25.77 -20.30 -37.62
N LYS A 218 -27.09 -20.25 -37.41
CA LYS A 218 -28.02 -21.18 -38.06
C LYS A 218 -28.03 -20.99 -39.58
N GLY A 219 -27.99 -19.75 -40.07
CA GLY A 219 -27.88 -19.44 -41.49
C GLY A 219 -26.61 -20.04 -42.12
N ALA A 220 -25.45 -19.84 -41.48
CA ALA A 220 -24.18 -20.42 -41.93
C ALA A 220 -24.19 -21.96 -41.92
N LEU A 221 -24.81 -22.59 -40.91
CA LEU A 221 -24.96 -24.05 -40.87
C LEU A 221 -25.87 -24.56 -42.00
N ALA A 222 -26.94 -23.84 -42.33
CA ALA A 222 -27.83 -24.20 -43.43
C ALA A 222 -27.12 -24.09 -44.80
N GLU A 223 -26.27 -23.08 -44.98
CA GLU A 223 -25.42 -22.96 -46.17
C GLU A 223 -24.44 -24.13 -46.28
N LEU A 224 -23.75 -24.47 -45.19
CA LEU A 224 -22.85 -25.62 -45.15
C LEU A 224 -23.59 -26.93 -45.47
N TYR A 225 -24.81 -27.11 -44.96
CA TYR A 225 -25.62 -28.29 -45.24
C TYR A 225 -25.93 -28.48 -46.73
N ILE A 226 -26.18 -27.39 -47.46
CA ILE A 226 -26.42 -27.45 -48.90
C ILE A 226 -25.13 -27.69 -49.67
N ALA A 227 -24.04 -27.04 -49.27
CA ALA A 227 -22.72 -27.25 -49.87
C ALA A 227 -22.20 -28.68 -49.62
N ALA A 228 -22.63 -29.34 -48.53
CA ALA A 228 -22.21 -30.69 -48.18
C ALA A 228 -22.61 -31.76 -49.23
N LYS A 229 -23.51 -31.45 -50.17
CA LYS A 229 -23.82 -32.34 -51.31
C LYS A 229 -22.61 -32.61 -52.21
N ASP A 230 -21.68 -31.67 -52.25
CA ASP A 230 -20.47 -31.74 -53.09
C ASP A 230 -19.26 -32.26 -52.29
N PHE A 231 -19.45 -32.56 -50.99
CA PHE A 231 -18.40 -33.12 -50.15
C PHE A 231 -18.28 -34.62 -50.40
N ILE A 232 -17.03 -35.09 -50.48
CA ILE A 232 -16.72 -36.51 -50.57
C ILE A 232 -16.53 -37.02 -49.14
N VAL A 233 -17.43 -37.88 -48.67
CA VAL A 233 -17.39 -38.41 -47.29
C VAL A 233 -16.88 -39.85 -47.28
N ASP A 234 -17.27 -40.64 -48.27
CA ASP A 234 -16.95 -42.06 -48.35
C ASP A 234 -15.87 -42.38 -49.41
N GLU A 235 -15.09 -43.44 -49.19
CA GLU A 235 -14.05 -43.90 -50.13
C GLU A 235 -14.64 -44.30 -51.49
N ALA A 236 -15.88 -44.79 -51.53
CA ALA A 236 -16.55 -45.15 -52.77
C ALA A 236 -16.91 -43.91 -53.62
N GLU A 237 -17.31 -42.80 -52.99
CA GLU A 237 -17.55 -41.53 -53.67
C GLU A 237 -16.25 -40.94 -54.19
N LEU A 238 -15.17 -41.07 -53.41
CA LEU A 238 -13.84 -40.64 -53.82
C LEU A 238 -13.37 -41.38 -55.07
N ALA A 239 -13.44 -42.70 -55.09
CA ALA A 239 -13.02 -43.51 -56.23
C ALA A 239 -13.79 -43.12 -57.50
N ARG A 240 -15.13 -42.99 -57.40
CA ARG A 240 -15.97 -42.54 -58.53
C ARG A 240 -15.56 -41.16 -59.03
N ARG A 241 -15.31 -40.22 -58.12
CA ARG A 241 -14.94 -38.85 -58.50
C ARG A 241 -13.54 -38.78 -59.09
N VAL A 242 -12.61 -39.63 -58.64
CA VAL A 242 -11.27 -39.77 -59.21
C VAL A 242 -11.36 -40.34 -60.61
N ASP A 243 -12.10 -41.42 -60.81
CA ASP A 243 -12.28 -42.03 -62.14
C ASP A 243 -12.92 -41.04 -63.14
N GLU A 244 -13.87 -40.21 -62.67
CA GLU A 244 -14.52 -39.19 -63.50
C GLU A 244 -13.57 -38.02 -63.85
N LEU A 245 -12.79 -37.53 -62.89
CA LEU A 245 -11.93 -36.35 -63.08
C LEU A 245 -10.57 -36.66 -63.72
N PHE A 246 -10.06 -37.88 -63.53
CA PHE A 246 -8.74 -38.31 -63.99
C PHE A 246 -8.80 -39.25 -65.21
N ASP A 247 -9.92 -39.25 -65.94
CA ASP A 247 -10.01 -39.92 -67.24
C ASP A 247 -9.11 -39.23 -68.28
N GLU A 248 -8.47 -40.00 -69.17
CA GLU A 248 -7.56 -39.50 -70.21
C GLU A 248 -8.28 -38.54 -71.17
N ASN A 249 -9.59 -38.66 -71.29
CA ASN A 249 -10.44 -37.82 -72.14
C ASN A 249 -11.22 -36.73 -71.38
N TYR A 250 -10.96 -36.50 -70.09
CA TYR A 250 -11.74 -35.57 -69.26
C TYR A 250 -11.72 -34.13 -69.79
N PHE A 251 -10.57 -33.63 -70.26
CA PHE A 251 -10.47 -32.28 -70.83
C PHE A 251 -10.98 -32.22 -72.28
N ALA A 252 -10.82 -33.29 -73.05
CA ALA A 252 -11.31 -33.38 -74.42
C ALA A 252 -12.86 -33.34 -74.50
N THR A 253 -13.54 -33.93 -73.51
CA THR A 253 -15.02 -33.94 -73.41
C THR A 253 -15.62 -32.59 -73.02
N LYS A 254 -14.82 -31.64 -72.51
CA LYS A 254 -15.27 -30.29 -72.12
C LYS A 254 -15.34 -29.27 -73.26
N GLY A 255 -15.07 -29.67 -74.51
CA GLY A 255 -15.39 -28.87 -75.70
C GLY A 255 -14.19 -28.45 -76.56
N VAL A 256 -12.97 -28.86 -76.23
CA VAL A 256 -11.78 -28.64 -77.07
C VAL A 256 -11.15 -30.00 -77.39
N SER A 257 -11.14 -30.38 -78.67
CA SER A 257 -10.86 -31.75 -79.13
C SER A 257 -9.42 -32.26 -78.91
N ASP A 258 -8.51 -31.42 -78.43
CA ASP A 258 -7.08 -31.75 -78.19
C ASP A 258 -6.55 -31.08 -76.91
N ALA A 259 -7.43 -30.81 -75.94
CA ALA A 259 -7.03 -30.20 -74.69
C ALA A 259 -6.44 -31.24 -73.74
N LEU A 260 -5.19 -31.02 -73.32
CA LEU A 260 -4.48 -31.84 -72.34
C LEU A 260 -4.43 -31.18 -70.96
N SER A 261 -4.82 -29.90 -70.86
CA SER A 261 -4.72 -29.11 -69.64
C SER A 261 -5.96 -28.29 -69.33
N ILE A 262 -6.11 -27.93 -68.05
CA ILE A 262 -7.13 -26.98 -67.60
C ILE A 262 -6.97 -25.60 -68.26
N TRP A 263 -5.74 -25.23 -68.64
CA TRP A 263 -5.44 -23.97 -69.31
C TRP A 263 -5.98 -23.93 -70.75
N ASP A 264 -6.14 -25.10 -71.38
CA ASP A 264 -6.66 -25.23 -72.74
C ASP A 264 -8.20 -25.24 -72.75
N THR A 265 -8.84 -25.64 -71.65
CA THR A 265 -10.30 -25.74 -71.49
C THR A 265 -10.92 -24.52 -70.82
N ASP A 266 -10.43 -24.14 -69.64
CA ASP A 266 -10.97 -23.07 -68.81
C ASP A 266 -10.17 -21.75 -68.95
N GLY A 267 -9.07 -21.77 -69.70
CA GLY A 267 -8.20 -20.60 -69.91
C GLY A 267 -7.29 -20.27 -68.72
N PRO A 268 -6.53 -19.17 -68.80
CA PRO A 268 -5.72 -18.73 -67.68
C PRO A 268 -6.60 -18.35 -66.48
N PRO A 269 -6.13 -18.56 -65.23
CA PRO A 269 -6.86 -18.18 -64.04
C PRO A 269 -7.14 -16.68 -64.08
N ILE A 270 -8.28 -16.30 -63.51
CA ILE A 270 -8.78 -14.93 -63.56
C ILE A 270 -7.73 -13.94 -63.05
N LYS A 271 -7.31 -13.02 -63.92
CA LYS A 271 -6.35 -11.95 -63.59
C LYS A 271 -7.09 -10.81 -62.89
N THR A 272 -6.35 -9.99 -62.12
CA THR A 272 -6.91 -8.77 -61.50
C THR A 272 -7.51 -7.82 -62.53
N SER A 273 -6.90 -7.71 -63.72
CA SER A 273 -7.45 -6.93 -64.84
C SER A 273 -8.83 -7.44 -65.26
N ALA A 274 -8.97 -8.76 -65.45
CA ALA A 274 -10.24 -9.38 -65.80
C ALA A 274 -11.30 -9.22 -64.69
N MET A 275 -10.90 -9.25 -63.42
CA MET A 275 -11.80 -8.98 -62.27
C MET A 275 -12.32 -7.53 -62.28
N VAL A 276 -11.45 -6.57 -62.59
CA VAL A 276 -11.80 -5.14 -62.72
C VAL A 276 -12.68 -4.93 -63.94
N ASP A 277 -12.36 -5.56 -65.07
CA ASP A 277 -13.12 -5.49 -66.30
C ASP A 277 -14.54 -6.06 -66.10
N GLN A 278 -14.68 -7.23 -65.45
CA GLN A 278 -15.96 -7.83 -65.07
C GLN A 278 -16.79 -6.96 -64.10
N GLN A 279 -16.15 -6.04 -63.38
CA GLN A 279 -16.83 -5.09 -62.50
C GLN A 279 -17.18 -3.78 -63.23
N ALA A 280 -16.37 -3.39 -64.21
CA ALA A 280 -16.57 -2.20 -65.05
C ALA A 280 -17.66 -2.40 -66.12
N TYR A 281 -17.80 -3.60 -66.70
CA TYR A 281 -18.81 -3.90 -67.72
C TYR A 281 -20.27 -3.92 -67.20
N GLY A 282 -20.49 -3.82 -65.88
CA GLY A 282 -21.81 -3.64 -65.27
C GLY A 282 -22.30 -2.19 -65.22
N ARG A 283 -21.62 -1.27 -65.91
CA ARG A 283 -22.00 0.14 -66.04
C ARG A 283 -21.83 0.60 -67.49
N ASP A 284 -22.90 0.42 -68.26
CA ASP A 284 -23.24 1.20 -69.46
C ASP A 284 -22.09 1.47 -70.47
N SER A 285 -21.55 0.44 -71.13
CA SER A 285 -20.64 0.65 -72.28
C SER A 285 -20.97 -0.28 -73.47
N PRO A 286 -21.41 0.26 -74.63
CA PRO A 286 -22.00 -0.53 -75.73
C PRO A 286 -21.01 -0.94 -76.84
N LEU A 287 -19.70 -1.04 -76.59
CA LEU A 287 -18.69 -1.08 -77.68
C LEU A 287 -17.76 -2.30 -77.74
N ASN A 288 -18.09 -3.44 -77.11
CA ASN A 288 -17.30 -4.66 -77.33
C ASN A 288 -18.18 -5.94 -77.39
N MET A 289 -18.88 -6.07 -78.52
CA MET A 289 -19.69 -7.24 -78.92
C MET A 289 -18.82 -8.25 -79.66
N GLY A 290 -18.02 -9.05 -78.94
CA GLY A 290 -17.24 -10.15 -79.50
C GLY A 290 -17.57 -11.47 -78.82
N TYR A 291 -18.55 -12.21 -79.36
CA TYR A 291 -18.81 -13.64 -79.17
C TYR A 291 -19.04 -14.26 -77.77
N GLU A 292 -19.15 -13.50 -76.68
CA GLU A 292 -19.77 -13.94 -75.41
C GLU A 292 -20.96 -13.05 -75.05
N MET A 293 -21.94 -13.04 -75.96
CA MET A 293 -23.07 -12.13 -75.95
C MET A 293 -24.33 -12.87 -75.50
N TYR A 294 -24.99 -12.36 -74.45
CA TYR A 294 -26.37 -12.63 -73.96
C TYR A 294 -26.63 -13.32 -72.61
N THR A 295 -25.66 -13.84 -71.84
CA THR A 295 -26.01 -14.57 -70.59
C THR A 295 -25.24 -14.26 -69.29
N PRO A 296 -24.10 -13.55 -69.22
CA PRO A 296 -23.39 -13.43 -67.94
C PRO A 296 -24.08 -12.48 -66.96
N ASP A 297 -24.65 -11.36 -67.43
CA ASP A 297 -25.22 -10.34 -66.55
C ASP A 297 -26.63 -10.68 -66.05
N SER A 298 -27.47 -11.31 -66.88
CA SER A 298 -28.80 -11.82 -66.48
C SER A 298 -28.68 -12.96 -65.45
N THR A 299 -27.71 -13.86 -65.64
CA THR A 299 -27.45 -14.95 -64.68
C THR A 299 -26.78 -14.45 -63.39
N ARG A 300 -25.88 -13.47 -63.47
CA ARG A 300 -25.25 -12.83 -62.30
C ARG A 300 -26.25 -12.03 -61.47
N THR A 301 -27.11 -11.24 -62.11
CA THR A 301 -28.17 -10.49 -61.42
C THR A 301 -29.19 -11.44 -60.80
N ALA A 302 -29.60 -12.50 -61.49
CA ALA A 302 -30.46 -13.55 -60.91
C ALA A 302 -29.81 -14.23 -59.69
N ARG A 303 -28.51 -14.57 -59.75
CA ARG A 303 -27.77 -15.11 -58.59
C ARG A 303 -27.72 -14.12 -57.42
N LYS A 304 -27.47 -12.83 -57.68
CA LYS A 304 -27.49 -11.80 -56.64
C LYS A 304 -28.88 -11.61 -56.03
N GLN A 305 -29.93 -11.58 -56.85
CA GLN A 305 -31.32 -11.50 -56.38
C GLN A 305 -31.68 -12.72 -55.52
N LYS A 306 -31.25 -13.91 -55.93
CA LYS A 306 -31.38 -15.12 -55.13
C LYS A 306 -30.66 -15.01 -53.78
N ILE A 307 -29.38 -14.60 -53.75
CA ILE A 307 -28.63 -14.41 -52.50
C ILE A 307 -29.33 -13.40 -51.58
N LEU A 308 -29.78 -12.26 -52.11
CA LEU A 308 -30.49 -11.25 -51.33
C LEU A 308 -31.83 -11.79 -50.78
N ALA A 309 -32.56 -12.57 -51.57
CA ALA A 309 -33.80 -13.20 -51.13
C ALA A 309 -33.53 -14.23 -50.01
N GLU A 310 -32.48 -15.05 -50.15
CA GLU A 310 -32.07 -16.02 -49.13
C GLU A 310 -31.64 -15.36 -47.83
N GLU A 311 -30.81 -14.31 -47.89
CA GLU A 311 -30.37 -13.58 -46.70
C GLU A 311 -31.54 -12.88 -45.98
N LEU A 312 -32.48 -12.31 -46.73
CA LEU A 312 -33.62 -11.61 -46.16
C LEU A 312 -34.68 -12.57 -45.57
N THR A 313 -34.91 -13.71 -46.23
CA THR A 313 -35.90 -14.70 -45.80
C THR A 313 -35.34 -15.68 -44.76
N GLY A 314 -34.01 -15.79 -44.64
CA GLY A 314 -33.33 -16.70 -43.72
C GLY A 314 -33.39 -18.17 -44.14
N GLY A 315 -33.87 -18.45 -45.36
CA GLY A 315 -33.95 -19.77 -45.98
C GLY A 315 -33.08 -19.86 -47.22
N LYS A 316 -32.89 -21.07 -47.74
CA LYS A 316 -32.15 -21.33 -48.98
C LYS A 316 -33.14 -21.76 -50.06
N LEU A 317 -33.11 -21.06 -51.20
CA LEU A 317 -34.06 -21.18 -52.32
C LEU A 317 -33.47 -21.94 -53.51
#